data_AF-A0A0K2T3X1-F1
#
_entry.id   AF-A0A0K2T3X1-F1
#
_cell.length_a   1.000
_cell.length_b   1.000
_cell.length_c   1.000
_cell.angle_alpha   90.00
_cell.angle_beta   90.00
_cell.angle_gamma   90.00
#
_symmetry.space_group_name_H-M   'P 1'
#
loop_
_entity.id
_entity.type
_entity.pdbx_description
1 polymer ?
#
loop_
_entity_poly.entity_id
_entity_poly.type
_entity_poly.pdbx_seq_one_letter_code
_entity_poly.pdbx_strand_id
1 'polypeptide(L)' 'MTKVDRFWSCDTCGLQSRDKTDMRRHVEARHIDTNGFPCDQCSYVSKTRYNLVKHVRRKHLIKGEDETSSSLTSFLP' A
#
# COMPACT_ATOMS: atom_id res chain seq x y z
N MET A 1 -4.19 -6.87 -12.65
CA MET A 1 -5.16 -7.83 -12.08
C MET A 1 -6.43 -7.73 -12.89
N THR A 2 -7.08 -8.85 -13.19
CA THR A 2 -8.32 -8.87 -13.98
C THR A 2 -9.41 -9.61 -13.22
N LYS A 3 -10.66 -9.12 -13.29
CA LYS A 3 -11.81 -9.83 -12.71
C LYS A 3 -12.26 -10.92 -13.68
N VAL A 4 -12.20 -12.18 -13.25
CA VAL A 4 -12.65 -13.33 -14.03
C VAL A 4 -13.77 -14.00 -13.25
N ASP A 5 -15.00 -13.81 -13.74
CA ASP A 5 -16.22 -14.31 -13.08
C ASP A 5 -16.31 -13.83 -11.60
N ARG A 6 -16.26 -14.76 -10.64
CA ARG A 6 -16.26 -14.51 -9.18
C ARG A 6 -14.88 -14.42 -8.54
N PHE A 7 -13.80 -14.43 -9.33
CA PHE A 7 -12.43 -14.38 -8.85
C PHE A 7 -11.66 -13.19 -9.43
N TRP A 8 -10.57 -12.85 -8.77
CA TRP A 8 -9.57 -11.90 -9.22
C TRP A 8 -8.34 -12.68 -9.64
N SER A 9 -7.86 -12.45 -10.86
CA SER A 9 -6.68 -13.09 -11.43
C SER A 9 -5.52 -12.10 -11.49
N CYS A 10 -4.31 -12.57 -11.21
CA CYS A 10 -3.07 -11.85 -11.43
C CYS A 10 -2.66 -12.01 -12.89
N ASP A 11 -2.48 -10.91 -13.62
CA ASP A 11 -2.07 -10.98 -15.03
C ASP A 11 -0.58 -11.34 -15.18
N THR A 12 0.20 -11.19 -14.11
CA THR A 12 1.66 -11.44 -14.12
C THR A 12 2.02 -12.89 -13.85
N CYS A 13 1.29 -13.58 -12.98
CA CYS A 13 1.60 -14.97 -12.61
C CYS A 13 0.40 -15.93 -12.68
N GLY A 14 -0.79 -15.44 -13.06
CA GLY A 14 -2.00 -16.25 -13.17
C GLY A 14 -2.64 -16.67 -11.84
N LEU A 15 -2.11 -16.22 -10.69
CA LEU A 15 -2.71 -16.53 -9.39
C LEU A 15 -4.16 -16.03 -9.33
N GLN A 16 -5.08 -16.84 -8.79
CA GLN A 16 -6.46 -16.44 -8.59
C GLN A 16 -6.80 -16.33 -7.10
N SER A 17 -7.57 -15.31 -6.74
CA SER A 17 -8.12 -15.12 -5.39
C SER A 17 -9.60 -14.75 -5.46
N ARG A 18 -10.36 -15.11 -4.43
CA ARG A 18 -11.77 -14.69 -4.31
C ARG A 18 -11.89 -13.22 -3.90
N ASP A 19 -10.85 -12.69 -3.27
CA ASP A 19 -10.84 -11.35 -2.70
C ASP A 19 -9.95 -10.40 -3.49
N LYS A 20 -10.54 -9.27 -3.90
CA LYS A 20 -9.84 -8.20 -4.63
C LYS A 20 -8.66 -7.66 -3.82
N THR A 21 -8.88 -7.48 -2.52
CA THR A 21 -7.89 -6.92 -1.60
C THR A 21 -6.67 -7.83 -1.47
N ASP A 22 -6.89 -9.14 -1.40
CA ASP A 22 -5.81 -10.11 -1.37
C ASP A 22 -5.04 -10.16 -2.67
N MET A 23 -5.74 -10.09 -3.81
CA MET A 23 -5.07 -10.02 -5.10
C MET A 23 -4.22 -8.75 -5.25
N ARG A 24 -4.73 -7.60 -4.79
CA ARG A 24 -3.95 -6.36 -4.76
C ARG A 24 -2.70 -6.49 -3.89
N ARG A 25 -2.85 -7.03 -2.69
CA ARG A 25 -1.72 -7.26 -1.76
C ARG A 25 -0.68 -8.22 -2.35
N HIS A 26 -1.12 -9.24 -3.07
CA HIS A 26 -0.25 -10.15 -3.79
C HIS A 26 0.57 -9.43 -4.85
N VAL A 27 -0.07 -8.61 -5.70
CA VAL A 27 0.62 -7.82 -6.74
C VAL A 27 1.62 -6.86 -6.10
N GLU A 28 1.22 -6.13 -5.06
CA GLU A 28 2.11 -5.22 -4.31
C GLU A 28 3.33 -5.94 -3.72
N ALA A 29 3.16 -7.15 -3.19
CA ALA A 29 4.24 -7.86 -2.49
C ALA A 29 5.18 -8.66 -3.41
N ARG A 30 4.74 -9.02 -4.63
CA ARG A 30 5.47 -9.97 -5.51
C ARG A 30 5.80 -9.43 -6.90
N HIS A 31 5.08 -8.42 -7.36
CA HIS A 31 5.19 -7.93 -8.74
C HIS A 31 5.47 -6.43 -8.82
N ILE A 32 5.27 -5.71 -7.72
CA ILE A 32 5.69 -4.32 -7.59
C ILE A 32 7.01 -4.32 -6.82
N ASP A 33 8.10 -4.05 -7.52
CA ASP A 33 9.42 -3.83 -6.94
C ASP A 33 9.51 -2.42 -6.34
N THR A 34 8.63 -2.16 -5.38
CA THR A 34 8.77 -1.01 -4.48
C THR A 34 9.75 -1.40 -3.38
N ASN A 35 10.63 -0.47 -2.97
CA ASN A 35 11.48 -0.59 -1.76
C ASN A 35 10.67 -0.73 -0.44
N GLY A 36 9.39 -1.08 -0.53
CA GLY A 36 8.39 -1.04 0.52
C GLY A 36 7.74 0.32 0.67
N PHE A 37 6.84 0.37 1.64
CA PHE A 37 6.14 1.54 2.12
C PHE A 37 6.81 1.93 3.45
N PRO A 38 7.69 2.94 3.45
CA PRO A 38 8.32 3.40 4.68
C PRO A 38 7.28 4.04 5.60
N CYS A 39 7.52 3.94 6.90
CA CYS A 39 6.79 4.70 7.90
C CYS A 39 7.41 6.10 8.02
N ASP A 40 6.58 7.13 8.01
CA ASP A 40 7.07 8.51 8.19
C ASP A 40 7.43 8.85 9.64
N GLN A 41 7.09 7.98 10.59
CA GLN A 41 7.33 8.20 12.03
C GLN A 41 8.50 7.35 12.58
N CYS A 42 8.98 6.35 11.84
CA CYS A 42 10.12 5.54 12.25
C CYS A 42 10.78 4.83 11.05
N SER A 43 11.94 4.22 11.26
CA SER A 43 12.68 3.49 10.21
C SER A 43 12.04 2.15 9.78
N TYR A 44 10.78 1.89 10.14
CA TYR A 44 10.07 0.67 9.74
C TYR A 44 9.61 0.77 8.29
N VAL A 45 9.93 -0.25 7.50
CA VAL A 45 9.51 -0.35 6.10
C VAL A 45 8.63 -1.58 5.92
N SER A 46 7.44 -1.39 5.37
CA SER A 46 6.50 -2.49 5.15
C SER A 46 6.40 -2.88 3.68
N LYS A 47 6.24 -4.16 3.38
CA LYS A 47 6.06 -4.61 1.99
C LYS A 47 4.70 -4.23 1.39
N THR A 48 3.72 -3.83 2.20
CA THR A 48 2.35 -3.53 1.74
C THR A 48 1.76 -2.37 2.54
N ARG A 49 0.88 -1.57 1.92
CA ARG A 49 0.23 -0.42 2.60
C ARG A 49 -0.60 -0.85 3.80
N TYR A 50 -1.28 -1.99 3.71
CA TYR A 50 -2.10 -2.51 4.81
C TYR A 50 -1.28 -2.76 6.08
N ASN A 51 -0.12 -3.39 5.93
CA ASN A 51 0.75 -3.66 7.06
C ASN A 51 1.36 -2.38 7.63
N LEU A 52 1.68 -1.39 6.78
CA LEU A 52 2.10 -0.07 7.25
C LEU A 52 1.00 0.60 8.08
N VAL A 53 -0.23 0.70 7.58
CA VAL A 53 -1.36 1.29 8.33
C VAL A 53 -1.57 0.57 9.67
N LYS A 54 -1.52 -0.76 9.69
CA LYS A 54 -1.63 -1.55 10.93
C LYS A 54 -0.46 -1.28 11.88
N HIS A 55 0.75 -1.13 11.36
CA HIS A 55 1.94 -0.77 12.13
C HIS A 55 1.76 0.62 12.76
N VAL A 56 1.45 1.65 11.96
CA VAL A 56 1.23 3.02 12.46
C VAL A 56 0.11 3.01 13.49
N ARG A 57 -1.02 2.34 13.24
CA ARG A 57 -2.11 2.22 14.23
C ARG A 57 -1.71 1.61 15.57
N ARG A 58 -0.77 0.67 15.60
CA ARG A 58 -0.36 -0.04 16.82
C ARG A 58 0.84 0.60 17.53
N LYS A 59 1.70 1.27 16.77
CA LYS A 59 2.98 1.79 17.24
C LYS A 59 3.03 3.32 17.35
N HIS A 60 2.14 4.00 16.62
CA HIS A 60 2.22 5.43 16.38
C HIS A 60 0.89 6.18 16.58
N LEU A 61 -0.29 5.57 16.36
CA LEU A 61 -1.57 6.23 16.66
C LEU A 61 -1.97 6.02 18.13
N ILE A 62 -1.72 7.06 18.91
CA ILE A 62 -2.75 7.71 19.71
C ILE A 62 -3.12 8.99 18.92
N LYS A 63 -4.19 8.95 18.08
CA LYS A 63 -4.61 9.95 17.05
C LYS A 63 -3.55 10.19 15.93
N GLY A 64 -3.85 10.29 14.63
CA GLY A 64 -5.08 10.62 13.92
C GLY A 64 -4.91 12.00 13.31
N GLU A 65 -4.11 12.14 12.23
CA GLU A 65 -4.08 13.32 11.37
C GLU A 65 -3.41 12.98 10.03
N ASP A 66 -4.22 13.10 8.97
CA ASP A 66 -3.89 12.97 7.56
C ASP A 66 -3.18 14.25 7.09
N GLU A 67 -1.85 14.27 7.06
CA GLU A 67 -1.11 15.31 6.35
C GLU A 67 -0.77 14.83 4.93
N THR A 68 -1.81 14.64 4.11
CA THR A 68 -1.66 14.83 2.67
C THR A 68 -1.40 16.30 2.39
N SER A 69 -0.13 16.70 2.37
CA SER A 69 0.28 17.94 1.70
C SER A 69 1.58 17.69 0.95
N SER A 70 1.47 16.92 -0.13
CA SER A 70 2.34 17.14 -1.27
C SER A 70 1.81 18.34 -2.03
N SER A 71 2.65 19.38 -2.08
CA SER A 71 2.96 20.09 -3.32
C SER A 71 2.10 21.30 -3.73
N LEU A 72 2.79 22.45 -3.62
CA LEU A 72 2.91 23.54 -4.61
C LEU A 72 2.02 24.77 -4.44
N THR A 73 2.53 25.76 -3.72
CA THR A 73 2.58 27.11 -4.30
C THR A 73 4.00 27.65 -4.25
N SER A 74 4.44 28.02 -5.44
CA SER A 74 5.79 28.34 -5.89
C SER A 74 6.44 29.50 -5.13
N PHE A 75 7.75 29.36 -4.95
CA PHE A 75 8.66 30.48 -4.71
C PHE A 75 8.57 31.51 -5.84
N LEU A 76 8.42 32.77 -5.44
CA LEU A 76 8.95 34.02 -6.02
C LEU A 76 8.36 34.61 -7.33
N PRO A 77 8.53 35.94 -7.54
CA PRO A 77 9.46 36.88 -6.87
C PRO A 77 8.90 37.68 -5.69
#